data_AF-A0A6F8YXV6-F1
#
_entry.id   AF-A0A6F8YXV6-F1
#
_cell.length_a   1.000
_cell.length_b   1.000
_cell.length_c   1.000
_cell.angle_alpha   90.00
_cell.angle_beta   90.00
_cell.angle_gamma   90.00
#
_symmetry.space_group_name_H-M   'P 1'
#
loop_
_entity.id
_entity.type
_entity.pdbx_description
1 polymer ?
#
loop_
_entity_poly.entity_id
_entity_poly.type
_entity_poly.pdbx_seq_one_letter_code
_entity_poly.pdbx_strand_id
1 'polypeptide(L)'
;MPIRGLASGLAVLACVAAAAGVVAPAPAAAHPFGDPQTVAISLDAARPEVVRVRWKVGGLDDLTVLGVALGVLPSDRVLLDGAVFYEDSDAAAVGPSPRFADYLRERITVTSDGRECAGAVAPPTDLARDGAAVDYACPGAVGVVDVAVRMLTDLDPAYQTLATGPGGARAVYTFDAYTHEWRLGDAVPAAGGGAGTGRGAALQIGAVVGALLLLAAAAAVLARRRRVAT
;
A
#
# COMPACT_ATOMS: atom_id res chain seq x y z
N MET A 1 34.01 -70.87 9.84
CA MET A 1 32.71 -71.47 10.26
C MET A 1 31.95 -70.44 11.07
N PRO A 2 30.62 -70.39 10.95
CA PRO A 2 29.87 -69.23 10.43
C PRO A 2 29.16 -68.48 11.59
N ILE A 3 28.43 -67.38 11.44
CA ILE A 3 27.06 -67.30 10.90
C ILE A 3 26.63 -65.83 11.08
N ARG A 4 26.20 -65.20 9.98
CA ARG A 4 24.93 -64.45 9.76
C ARG A 4 24.40 -63.61 10.95
N GLY A 5 23.98 -62.36 10.80
CA GLY A 5 23.39 -61.71 9.65
C GLY A 5 22.10 -61.02 10.08
N LEU A 6 21.87 -59.84 9.50
CA LEU A 6 20.58 -59.24 9.11
C LEU A 6 19.46 -59.01 10.15
N ALA A 7 18.80 -57.86 9.89
CA ALA A 7 17.43 -57.47 10.23
C ALA A 7 17.27 -56.92 11.66
N SER A 8 16.53 -55.85 11.94
CA SER A 8 15.41 -55.18 11.27
C SER A 8 15.43 -53.73 11.78
N GLY A 9 15.20 -52.68 10.97
CA GLY A 9 13.90 -52.42 10.38
C GLY A 9 12.86 -51.97 11.43
N LEU A 10 13.16 -50.94 12.23
CA LEU A 10 12.13 -50.29 13.07
C LEU A 10 11.49 -49.14 12.29
N ALA A 11 10.26 -49.38 11.84
CA ALA A 11 9.37 -48.37 11.31
C ALA A 11 8.96 -47.40 12.42
N VAL A 12 9.29 -46.11 12.27
CA VAL A 12 8.77 -45.03 13.11
C VAL A 12 7.43 -44.59 12.53
N LEU A 13 6.34 -45.04 13.14
CA LEU A 13 4.99 -44.56 12.88
C LEU A 13 4.81 -43.23 13.61
N ALA A 14 5.02 -42.11 12.91
CA ALA A 14 4.76 -40.78 13.45
C ALA A 14 3.29 -40.39 13.22
N CYS A 15 2.48 -40.47 14.27
CA CYS A 15 1.12 -39.94 14.30
C CYS A 15 1.16 -38.40 14.20
N VAL A 16 0.87 -37.85 13.03
CA VAL A 16 0.60 -36.42 12.85
C VAL A 16 -0.89 -36.19 13.11
N ALA A 17 -1.24 -35.88 14.36
CA ALA A 17 -2.56 -35.35 14.71
C ALA A 17 -2.57 -33.84 14.38
N ALA A 18 -3.09 -33.48 13.20
CA ALA A 18 -3.32 -32.09 12.84
C ALA A 18 -4.51 -31.54 13.64
N ALA A 19 -4.23 -30.68 14.62
CA ALA A 19 -5.23 -29.90 15.32
C ALA A 19 -5.82 -28.86 14.37
N ALA A 20 -6.97 -29.17 13.77
CA ALA A 20 -7.79 -28.20 13.06
C ALA A 20 -8.54 -27.33 14.09
N GLY A 21 -7.84 -26.33 14.63
CA GLY A 21 -8.48 -25.25 15.37
C GLY A 21 -9.28 -24.38 14.39
N VAL A 22 -10.60 -24.54 14.39
CA VAL A 22 -11.51 -23.61 13.70
C VAL A 22 -11.52 -22.31 14.49
N VAL A 23 -10.64 -21.38 14.13
CA VAL A 23 -10.68 -20.01 14.64
C VAL A 23 -11.85 -19.33 13.96
N ALA A 24 -12.96 -19.17 14.68
CA ALA A 24 -14.05 -18.32 14.22
C ALA A 24 -13.53 -16.89 14.07
N PRO A 25 -13.82 -16.18 12.96
CA PRO A 25 -13.42 -14.78 12.82
C PRO A 25 -14.07 -13.97 13.94
N ALA A 26 -13.27 -13.20 14.66
CA ALA A 26 -13.78 -12.24 15.64
C ALA A 26 -14.73 -11.26 14.93
N PRO A 27 -15.81 -10.80 15.60
CA PRO A 27 -16.66 -9.76 15.05
C PRO A 27 -15.79 -8.56 14.70
N ALA A 28 -15.93 -8.06 13.46
CA ALA A 28 -15.28 -6.83 13.06
C ALA A 28 -15.76 -5.72 14.00
N ALA A 29 -14.86 -5.23 14.85
CA ALA A 29 -15.12 -4.04 15.63
C ALA A 29 -15.42 -2.92 14.63
N ALA A 30 -16.60 -2.31 14.74
CA ALA A 30 -16.86 -1.08 14.03
C ALA A 30 -15.79 -0.08 14.47
N HIS A 31 -14.92 0.33 13.55
CA HIS A 31 -13.92 1.37 13.84
C HIS A 31 -14.63 2.64 14.30
N PRO A 32 -14.03 3.40 15.23
CA PRO A 32 -14.62 4.67 15.68
C PRO A 32 -14.72 5.73 14.57
N PHE A 33 -14.09 5.54 13.40
CA PHE A 33 -13.94 6.54 12.34
C PHE A 33 -14.87 6.36 11.13
N GLY A 34 -15.86 5.45 11.18
CA GLY A 34 -16.71 5.16 10.01
C GLY A 34 -15.92 4.58 8.82
N ASP A 35 -16.60 4.32 7.69
CA ASP A 35 -15.99 3.68 6.50
C ASP A 35 -14.61 4.27 6.18
N PRO A 36 -13.61 3.48 5.74
CA PRO A 36 -12.29 4.03 5.49
C PRO A 36 -12.32 5.02 4.32
N GLN A 37 -11.42 6.00 4.37
CA GLN A 37 -11.17 6.89 3.26
C GLN A 37 -10.75 6.09 2.01
N THR A 38 -11.03 6.60 0.83
CA THR A 38 -10.63 5.95 -0.42
C THR A 38 -9.84 6.87 -1.33
N VAL A 39 -8.92 6.26 -2.09
CA VAL A 39 -8.18 6.92 -3.17
C VAL A 39 -8.26 6.07 -4.44
N ALA A 40 -8.54 6.72 -5.57
CA ALA A 40 -8.46 6.11 -6.89
C ALA A 40 -7.35 6.79 -7.68
N ILE A 41 -6.38 6.01 -8.17
CA ILE A 41 -5.23 6.47 -8.93
C ILE A 41 -5.37 6.03 -10.38
N SER A 42 -5.19 6.95 -11.30
CA SER A 42 -5.38 6.70 -12.73
C SER A 42 -4.47 7.58 -13.57
N LEU A 43 -4.19 7.14 -14.79
CA LEU A 43 -3.55 7.96 -15.81
C LEU A 43 -4.62 8.73 -16.59
N ASP A 44 -4.34 9.99 -16.95
CA ASP A 44 -5.18 10.70 -17.91
C ASP A 44 -4.97 10.11 -19.32
N ALA A 45 -6.06 9.70 -19.96
CA ALA A 45 -6.00 9.00 -21.25
C ALA A 45 -5.53 9.89 -22.41
N ALA A 46 -5.72 11.21 -22.32
CA ALA A 46 -5.30 12.16 -23.34
C ALA A 46 -3.94 12.80 -23.03
N ARG A 47 -3.53 12.80 -21.76
CA ARG A 47 -2.29 13.40 -21.26
C ARG A 47 -1.50 12.35 -20.45
N PRO A 48 -0.69 11.49 -21.10
CA PRO A 48 0.00 10.38 -20.43
C PRO A 48 1.07 10.83 -19.41
N GLU A 49 1.37 12.12 -19.33
CA GLU A 49 2.17 12.75 -18.28
C GLU A 49 1.36 13.17 -17.04
N VAL A 50 0.03 13.07 -17.07
CA VAL A 50 -0.85 13.48 -15.96
C VAL A 50 -1.38 12.26 -15.20
N VAL A 51 -1.09 12.23 -13.90
CA VAL A 51 -1.67 11.26 -12.96
C VAL A 51 -2.81 11.91 -12.20
N ARG A 52 -4.01 11.33 -12.29
CA ARG A 52 -5.17 11.77 -11.50
C ARG A 52 -5.31 10.91 -10.25
N VAL A 53 -5.32 11.58 -9.10
CA VAL A 53 -5.59 10.97 -7.79
C VAL A 53 -6.89 11.54 -7.25
N ARG A 54 -7.93 10.71 -7.13
CA ARG A 54 -9.23 11.09 -6.57
C ARG A 54 -9.35 10.56 -5.14
N TRP A 55 -9.46 11.46 -4.18
CA TRP A 55 -9.71 11.14 -2.78
C TRP A 55 -11.19 11.28 -2.46
N LYS A 56 -11.72 10.38 -1.64
CA LYS A 56 -13.05 10.49 -1.06
C LYS A 56 -12.98 10.17 0.42
N VAL A 57 -13.65 11.02 1.19
CA VAL A 57 -13.77 10.89 2.64
C VAL A 57 -14.51 9.59 3.01
N GLY A 58 -14.18 9.06 4.18
CA GLY A 58 -14.81 7.90 4.77
C GLY A 58 -16.16 8.23 5.40
N GLY A 59 -16.12 8.86 6.58
CA GLY A 59 -17.28 9.48 7.22
C GLY A 59 -17.50 10.91 6.74
N LEU A 60 -18.75 11.40 6.71
CA LEU A 60 -19.02 12.78 6.34
C LEU A 60 -18.64 13.77 7.46
N ASP A 61 -18.72 13.34 8.71
CA ASP A 61 -18.26 14.05 9.90
C ASP A 61 -16.76 14.38 9.85
N ASP A 62 -15.94 13.54 9.20
CA ASP A 62 -14.54 13.85 8.93
C ASP A 62 -14.35 15.13 8.09
N LEU A 63 -15.32 15.49 7.23
CA LEU A 63 -15.26 16.77 6.49
C LEU A 63 -15.46 17.95 7.42
N THR A 64 -16.29 17.80 8.45
CA THR A 64 -16.50 18.82 9.48
C THR A 64 -15.24 18.96 10.32
N VAL A 65 -14.67 17.83 10.79
CA VAL A 65 -13.39 17.81 11.54
C VAL A 65 -12.28 18.49 10.72
N LEU A 66 -12.13 18.10 9.45
CA LEU A 66 -11.16 18.70 8.55
C LEU A 66 -11.42 20.20 8.34
N GLY A 67 -12.67 20.59 8.12
CA GLY A 67 -13.03 22.00 7.93
C GLY A 67 -12.69 22.87 9.14
N VAL A 68 -12.86 22.35 10.35
CA VAL A 68 -12.44 23.01 11.60
C VAL A 68 -10.92 23.07 11.70
N ALA A 69 -10.21 21.96 11.44
CA ALA A 69 -8.75 21.91 11.49
C ALA A 69 -8.09 22.88 10.49
N LEU A 70 -8.70 23.05 9.31
CA LEU A 70 -8.27 24.03 8.30
C LEU A 70 -8.73 25.46 8.61
N GLY A 71 -9.53 25.67 9.67
CA GLY A 71 -10.12 26.96 10.03
C GLY A 71 -11.05 27.53 8.96
N VAL A 72 -11.67 26.66 8.16
CA VAL A 72 -12.73 27.01 7.19
C VAL A 72 -14.09 27.04 7.90
N LEU A 73 -14.28 26.14 8.85
CA LEU A 73 -15.46 26.06 9.71
C LEU A 73 -15.13 26.58 11.12
N PRO A 74 -16.11 27.09 11.87
CA PRO A 74 -15.88 27.57 13.23
C PRO A 74 -15.63 26.40 14.20
N SER A 75 -14.88 26.64 15.28
CA SER A 75 -14.48 25.59 16.23
C SER A 75 -15.62 25.03 17.08
N ASP A 76 -16.75 25.74 17.17
CA ASP A 76 -17.95 25.31 17.91
C ASP A 76 -18.74 24.20 17.18
N ARG A 77 -18.31 23.81 15.97
CA ARG A 77 -18.78 22.60 15.27
C ARG A 77 -18.36 21.31 15.96
N VAL A 78 -17.34 21.35 16.82
CA VAL A 78 -16.94 20.25 17.69
C VAL A 78 -17.58 20.46 19.05
N LEU A 79 -18.43 19.52 19.47
CA LEU A 79 -19.13 19.59 20.74
C LEU A 79 -18.18 19.32 21.92
N LEU A 80 -18.62 19.67 23.13
CA LEU A 80 -17.80 19.55 24.35
C LEU A 80 -17.38 18.11 24.68
N ASP A 81 -18.14 17.13 24.21
CA ASP A 81 -17.86 15.69 24.32
C ASP A 81 -17.00 15.16 23.17
N GLY A 82 -16.58 16.03 22.25
CA GLY A 82 -15.83 15.68 21.04
C GLY A 82 -16.69 15.17 19.90
N ALA A 83 -18.02 15.12 20.06
CA ALA A 83 -18.91 14.74 18.97
C ALA A 83 -18.92 15.79 17.86
N VAL A 84 -19.03 15.33 16.63
CA VAL A 84 -19.09 16.16 15.43
C VAL A 84 -20.26 15.70 14.58
N PHE A 85 -21.05 16.66 14.10
CA PHE A 85 -22.20 16.42 13.25
C PHE A 85 -22.01 17.11 11.91
N TYR A 86 -22.07 16.31 10.85
CA TYR A 86 -22.01 16.81 9.49
C TYR A 86 -23.25 17.63 9.12
N GLU A 87 -23.03 18.75 8.44
CA GLU A 87 -24.06 19.49 7.70
C GLU A 87 -23.65 19.64 6.24
N ASP A 88 -24.63 19.64 5.31
CA ASP A 88 -24.35 19.81 3.87
C ASP A 88 -23.54 21.08 3.56
N SER A 89 -23.72 22.13 4.36
CA SER A 89 -22.95 23.38 4.29
C SER A 89 -21.46 23.20 4.57
N ASP A 90 -21.06 22.18 5.34
CA ASP A 90 -19.67 21.93 5.67
C ASP A 90 -18.89 21.58 4.41
N ALA A 91 -19.40 20.63 3.61
CA ALA A 91 -18.80 20.26 2.34
C ALA A 91 -18.82 21.42 1.32
N ALA A 92 -19.91 22.20 1.30
CA ALA A 92 -20.04 23.36 0.42
C ALA A 92 -19.06 24.50 0.77
N ALA A 93 -18.67 24.63 2.04
CA ALA A 93 -17.66 25.60 2.48
C ALA A 93 -16.23 25.06 2.29
N VAL A 94 -15.98 23.80 2.63
CA VAL A 94 -14.65 23.17 2.56
C VAL A 94 -14.21 22.94 1.12
N GLY A 95 -15.07 22.39 0.26
CA GLY A 95 -14.74 22.04 -1.13
C GLY A 95 -14.05 23.15 -1.93
N PRO A 96 -14.64 24.35 -2.06
CA PRO A 96 -14.04 25.44 -2.83
C PRO A 96 -12.93 26.20 -2.09
N SER A 97 -12.62 25.84 -0.84
CA SER A 97 -11.62 26.55 -0.04
C SER A 97 -10.20 26.35 -0.58
N PRO A 98 -9.42 27.43 -0.78
CA PRO A 98 -7.99 27.30 -1.09
C PRO A 98 -7.21 26.50 -0.04
N ARG A 99 -7.59 26.58 1.25
CA ARG A 99 -6.93 25.83 2.32
C ARG A 99 -7.11 24.32 2.16
N PHE A 100 -8.27 23.89 1.67
CA PHE A 100 -8.52 22.47 1.38
C PHE A 100 -7.74 22.01 0.15
N ALA A 101 -7.67 22.84 -0.90
CA ALA A 101 -6.85 22.57 -2.07
C ALA A 101 -5.35 22.47 -1.72
N ASP A 102 -4.86 23.34 -0.84
CA ASP A 102 -3.48 23.29 -0.33
C ASP A 102 -3.24 22.02 0.49
N TYR A 103 -4.16 21.71 1.41
CA TYR A 103 -4.10 20.50 2.23
C TYR A 103 -4.04 19.22 1.37
N LEU A 104 -4.88 19.10 0.34
CA LEU A 104 -4.86 17.96 -0.57
C LEU A 104 -3.50 17.78 -1.26
N ARG A 105 -2.89 18.86 -1.74
CA ARG A 105 -1.58 18.83 -2.43
C ARG A 105 -0.42 18.58 -1.47
N GLU A 106 -0.56 18.94 -0.21
CA GLU A 106 0.45 18.65 0.80
C GLU A 106 0.34 17.19 1.30
N ARG A 107 -0.89 16.68 1.46
CA ARG A 107 -1.13 15.34 1.98
C ARG A 107 -1.07 14.23 0.94
N ILE A 108 -1.31 14.56 -0.32
CA ILE A 108 -1.18 13.65 -1.45
C ILE A 108 -0.04 14.18 -2.32
N THR A 109 0.93 13.34 -2.67
CA THR A 109 1.98 13.73 -3.62
C THR A 109 2.26 12.59 -4.60
N VAL A 110 2.75 12.94 -5.78
CA VAL A 110 3.15 11.98 -6.82
C VAL A 110 4.58 12.29 -7.22
N THR A 111 5.43 11.27 -7.22
CA THR A 111 6.82 11.36 -7.67
C THR A 111 7.03 10.41 -8.83
N SER A 112 7.72 10.88 -9.87
CA SER A 112 8.12 10.09 -11.03
C SER A 112 9.62 10.27 -11.26
N ASP A 113 10.35 9.15 -11.33
CA ASP A 113 11.82 9.14 -11.47
C ASP A 113 12.52 10.05 -10.45
N GLY A 114 12.07 10.01 -9.19
CA GLY A 114 12.60 10.83 -8.10
C GLY A 114 12.29 12.32 -8.17
N ARG A 115 11.45 12.77 -9.13
CA ARG A 115 10.99 14.17 -9.26
C ARG A 115 9.52 14.28 -8.93
N GLU A 116 9.18 15.23 -8.09
CA GLU A 116 7.79 15.52 -7.75
C GLU A 116 7.02 16.05 -8.97
N CYS A 117 5.81 15.54 -9.17
CA CYS A 117 4.89 16.00 -10.20
C CYS A 117 4.06 17.18 -9.65
N ALA A 118 3.83 18.21 -10.46
CA ALA A 118 3.13 19.41 -10.01
C ALA A 118 1.62 19.12 -9.89
N GLY A 119 1.10 19.14 -8.66
CA GLY A 119 -0.33 18.92 -8.36
C GLY A 119 -1.19 20.17 -8.54
N ALA A 120 -2.33 20.01 -9.20
CA ALA A 120 -3.38 21.02 -9.33
C ALA A 120 -4.74 20.46 -8.87
N VAL A 121 -5.47 21.23 -8.08
CA VAL A 121 -6.79 20.85 -7.56
C VAL A 121 -7.83 21.79 -8.16
N ALA A 122 -8.81 21.22 -8.86
CA ALA A 122 -10.01 21.94 -9.21
C ALA A 122 -11.01 21.87 -8.04
N PRO A 123 -11.74 22.96 -7.73
CA PRO A 123 -12.81 22.91 -6.75
C PRO A 123 -13.80 21.78 -7.09
N PRO A 124 -14.08 20.84 -6.15
CA PRO A 124 -15.06 19.79 -6.38
C PRO A 124 -16.46 20.40 -6.48
N THR A 125 -17.29 19.85 -7.37
CA THR A 125 -18.70 20.26 -7.49
C THR A 125 -19.51 19.83 -6.26
N ASP A 126 -19.24 18.63 -5.74
CA ASP A 126 -19.88 18.07 -4.55
C ASP A 126 -18.84 17.25 -3.77
N LEU A 127 -18.21 17.87 -2.78
CA LEU A 127 -17.14 17.22 -2.01
C LEU A 127 -17.63 15.98 -1.25
N ALA A 128 -18.85 15.99 -0.71
CA ALA A 128 -19.39 14.89 0.08
C ALA A 128 -19.71 13.67 -0.79
N ARG A 129 -20.30 13.88 -1.97
CA ARG A 129 -20.67 12.80 -2.87
C ARG A 129 -19.48 12.30 -3.68
N ASP A 130 -18.74 13.23 -4.28
CA ASP A 130 -17.74 12.93 -5.30
C ASP A 130 -16.31 12.92 -4.78
N GLY A 131 -16.06 13.50 -3.61
CA GLY A 131 -14.70 13.73 -3.14
C GLY A 131 -14.00 14.82 -3.95
N ALA A 132 -12.67 14.78 -3.96
CA ALA A 132 -11.83 15.75 -4.65
C ALA A 132 -10.77 15.04 -5.50
N ALA A 133 -10.35 15.68 -6.59
CA ALA A 133 -9.33 15.17 -7.47
C ALA A 133 -8.14 16.13 -7.53
N VAL A 134 -6.94 15.54 -7.54
CA VAL A 134 -5.70 16.24 -7.83
C VAL A 134 -5.14 15.69 -9.14
N ASP A 135 -4.88 16.57 -10.09
CA ASP A 135 -4.18 16.25 -11.34
C ASP A 135 -2.70 16.60 -11.16
N TYR A 136 -1.83 15.61 -11.21
CA TYR A 136 -0.38 15.76 -11.09
C TYR A 136 0.27 15.73 -12.47
N ALA A 137 0.79 16.86 -12.92
CA ALA A 137 1.55 16.97 -14.16
C ALA A 137 3.01 16.57 -13.91
N CYS A 138 3.41 15.43 -14.43
CA CYS A 138 4.79 14.96 -14.38
C CYS A 138 5.59 15.52 -15.57
N PRO A 139 6.94 15.56 -15.50
CA PRO A 139 7.76 16.16 -16.56
C PRO A 139 7.76 15.39 -17.90
N GLY A 140 7.12 14.23 -17.97
CA GLY A 140 6.99 13.39 -19.15
C GLY A 140 5.98 12.27 -18.92
N ALA A 141 5.73 11.45 -19.95
CA ALA A 141 4.81 10.32 -19.84
C ALA A 141 5.26 9.33 -18.76
N VAL A 142 4.31 8.83 -17.96
CA VAL A 142 4.61 7.98 -16.81
C VAL A 142 4.03 6.57 -16.97
N GLY A 143 4.85 5.56 -16.68
CA GLY A 143 4.41 4.16 -16.54
C GLY A 143 4.37 3.70 -15.09
N VAL A 144 5.29 4.23 -14.26
CA VAL A 144 5.42 3.93 -12.84
C VAL A 144 5.59 5.23 -12.07
N VAL A 145 4.91 5.36 -10.93
CA VAL A 145 5.03 6.50 -10.02
C VAL A 145 4.99 6.04 -8.57
N ASP A 146 5.63 6.80 -7.68
CA ASP A 146 5.40 6.70 -6.25
C ASP A 146 4.29 7.67 -5.87
N VAL A 147 3.24 7.16 -5.22
CA VAL A 147 2.14 7.98 -4.72
C VAL A 147 2.16 7.94 -3.21
N ALA A 148 2.29 9.12 -2.59
CA ALA A 148 2.16 9.29 -1.15
C ALA A 148 0.75 9.80 -0.79
N VAL A 149 0.13 9.23 0.24
CA VAL A 149 -1.19 9.65 0.76
C VAL A 149 -1.16 9.64 2.28
N ARG A 150 -1.38 10.83 2.88
CA ARG A 150 -1.35 11.07 4.33
C ARG A 150 -2.64 11.74 4.82
N MET A 151 -3.72 11.63 4.05
CA MET A 151 -4.99 12.30 4.34
C MET A 151 -5.51 11.97 5.74
N LEU A 152 -5.78 13.01 6.53
CA LEU A 152 -6.29 12.99 7.90
C LEU A 152 -5.37 12.34 8.95
N THR A 153 -4.27 11.70 8.55
CA THR A 153 -3.32 11.07 9.48
C THR A 153 -2.62 12.07 10.41
N ASP A 154 -2.64 13.35 10.06
CA ASP A 154 -2.19 14.45 10.91
C ASP A 154 -3.21 14.86 11.99
N LEU A 155 -4.48 14.52 11.79
CA LEU A 155 -5.55 14.73 12.76
C LEU A 155 -5.61 13.55 13.74
N ASP A 156 -5.51 12.32 13.21
CA ASP A 156 -5.38 11.11 14.01
C ASP A 156 -4.57 10.03 13.26
N PRO A 157 -3.52 9.43 13.86
CA PRO A 157 -2.73 8.40 13.19
C PRO A 157 -3.50 7.10 12.87
N ALA A 158 -4.70 6.91 13.43
CA ALA A 158 -5.55 5.76 13.16
C ALA A 158 -6.26 5.83 11.80
N TYR A 159 -6.30 7.00 11.15
CA TYR A 159 -6.86 7.10 9.80
C TYR A 159 -6.11 6.22 8.81
N GLN A 160 -6.87 5.52 7.98
CA GLN A 160 -6.36 4.70 6.89
C GLN A 160 -7.07 5.06 5.59
N THR A 161 -6.35 4.91 4.48
CA THR A 161 -6.92 5.13 3.14
C THR A 161 -6.76 3.86 2.30
N LEU A 162 -7.87 3.34 1.80
CA LEU A 162 -7.89 2.24 0.84
C LEU A 162 -7.71 2.81 -0.58
N ALA A 163 -6.62 2.42 -1.24
CA ALA A 163 -6.32 2.87 -2.57
C ALA A 163 -6.59 1.80 -3.63
N THR A 164 -7.02 2.26 -4.79
CA THR A 164 -7.25 1.45 -5.99
C THR A 164 -6.56 2.09 -7.19
N GLY A 165 -6.16 1.26 -8.14
CA GLY A 165 -5.53 1.72 -9.38
C GLY A 165 -5.74 0.75 -10.54
N PRO A 166 -5.00 0.96 -11.66
CA PRO A 166 -5.18 0.17 -12.88
C PRO A 166 -4.97 -1.33 -12.66
N GLY A 167 -5.66 -2.14 -13.47
CA GLY A 167 -5.59 -3.61 -13.36
C GLY A 167 -6.13 -4.18 -12.05
N GLY A 168 -6.88 -3.39 -11.27
CA GLY A 168 -7.39 -3.82 -9.96
C GLY A 168 -6.35 -3.83 -8.85
N ALA A 169 -5.22 -3.13 -9.05
CA ALA A 169 -4.21 -2.92 -8.02
C ALA A 169 -4.83 -2.24 -6.79
N ARG A 170 -4.35 -2.63 -5.59
CA ARG A 170 -4.82 -2.12 -4.31
C ARG A 170 -3.66 -1.93 -3.35
N ALA A 171 -3.76 -0.89 -2.52
CA ALA A 171 -2.85 -0.67 -1.40
C ALA A 171 -3.63 -0.07 -0.21
N VAL A 172 -3.06 -0.17 0.98
CA VAL A 172 -3.57 0.52 2.17
C VAL A 172 -2.51 1.51 2.61
N TYR A 173 -2.93 2.76 2.76
CA TYR A 173 -2.10 3.84 3.28
C TYR A 173 -2.38 4.00 4.77
N THR A 174 -1.31 4.03 5.56
CA THR A 174 -1.34 4.23 7.01
C THR A 174 -0.32 5.30 7.41
N PHE A 175 -0.34 5.72 8.68
CA PHE A 175 0.62 6.68 9.21
C PHE A 175 2.09 6.28 8.99
N ASP A 176 2.42 4.99 9.12
CA ASP A 176 3.80 4.48 8.97
C ASP A 176 4.12 3.97 7.55
N ALA A 177 3.10 3.77 6.70
CA ALA A 177 3.23 3.23 5.36
C ALA A 177 2.38 4.05 4.38
N TYR A 178 2.83 5.28 4.12
CA TYR A 178 2.07 6.26 3.35
C TYR A 178 2.56 6.44 1.91
N THR A 179 3.54 5.68 1.41
CA THR A 179 4.03 5.75 0.03
C THR A 179 4.01 4.38 -0.61
N HIS A 180 3.45 4.28 -1.82
CA HIS A 180 3.39 3.04 -2.60
C HIS A 180 3.71 3.29 -4.07
N GLU A 181 4.38 2.33 -4.71
CA GLU A 181 4.64 2.31 -6.15
C GLU A 181 3.37 1.88 -6.91
N TRP A 182 3.00 2.63 -7.94
CA TRP A 182 1.86 2.33 -8.82
C TRP A 182 2.31 2.17 -10.26
N ARG A 183 1.90 1.06 -10.89
CA ARG A 183 2.01 0.86 -12.34
C ARG A 183 0.74 1.38 -13.01
N LEU A 184 0.88 2.41 -13.84
CA LEU A 184 -0.22 3.10 -14.50
C LEU A 184 -0.44 2.66 -15.95
N GLY A 185 0.56 2.02 -16.56
CA GLY A 185 0.51 1.46 -17.91
C GLY A 185 1.88 0.94 -18.36
N ASP A 186 1.98 0.50 -19.62
CA ASP A 186 3.20 -0.06 -20.21
C ASP A 186 4.20 1.00 -20.71
N ALA A 187 4.00 2.27 -20.36
CA ALA A 187 4.90 3.35 -20.79
C ALA A 187 6.31 3.10 -20.25
N VAL A 188 7.28 3.04 -21.16
CA VAL A 188 8.70 2.87 -20.83
C VAL A 188 9.19 4.17 -20.20
N PRO A 189 9.78 4.17 -18.99
CA PRO A 189 10.36 5.36 -18.39
C PRO A 189 11.33 6.03 -19.37
N ALA A 190 11.25 7.35 -19.50
CA ALA A 190 12.26 8.10 -20.24
C ALA A 190 13.61 7.80 -19.57
N ALA A 191 14.61 7.35 -20.33
CA ALA A 191 15.90 6.93 -19.81
C ALA A 191 16.64 8.08 -19.12
N GLY A 192 16.34 8.28 -17.83
CA GLY A 192 17.06 9.14 -16.89
C GLY A 192 17.76 8.24 -15.88
N GLY A 193 19.09 8.31 -15.83
CA GLY A 193 19.93 7.38 -15.10
C GLY A 193 19.65 7.32 -13.60
N GLY A 194 19.02 6.23 -13.15
CA GLY A 194 18.92 5.84 -11.75
C GLY A 194 19.25 4.36 -11.60
N ALA A 195 20.53 4.05 -11.35
CA ALA A 195 20.97 2.70 -11.05
C ALA A 195 20.70 2.37 -9.57
N GLY A 196 19.77 1.45 -9.32
CA GLY A 196 19.50 0.90 -7.98
C GLY A 196 18.00 0.82 -7.77
N THR A 197 17.35 -0.33 -7.89
CA THR A 197 17.19 -1.27 -6.77
C THR A 197 16.95 -2.73 -7.22
N GLY A 198 17.12 -3.06 -8.50
CA GLY A 198 16.86 -4.42 -9.02
C GLY A 198 17.95 -5.47 -8.74
N ARG A 199 19.09 -5.08 -8.17
CA ARG A 199 20.27 -5.97 -8.01
C ARG A 199 20.22 -6.88 -6.76
N GLY A 200 19.28 -6.65 -5.84
CA GLY A 200 19.15 -7.43 -4.60
C GLY A 200 18.49 -8.80 -4.77
N ALA A 201 17.42 -8.89 -5.58
CA ALA A 201 16.64 -10.12 -5.71
C ALA A 201 17.37 -11.22 -6.49
N ALA A 202 18.13 -10.87 -7.55
CA ALA A 202 18.87 -11.85 -8.34
C ALA A 202 20.05 -12.47 -7.56
N LEU A 203 20.69 -11.70 -6.68
CA LEU A 203 21.79 -12.19 -5.83
C LEU A 203 21.28 -13.13 -4.72
N GLN A 204 20.08 -12.88 -4.17
CA GLN A 204 19.49 -13.75 -3.16
C GLN A 204 19.07 -15.11 -3.73
N ILE A 205 18.50 -15.16 -4.93
CA ILE A 205 18.13 -16.42 -5.60
C ILE A 205 19.40 -17.22 -5.96
N GLY A 206 20.44 -16.53 -6.47
CA GLY A 206 21.72 -17.16 -6.78
C GLY A 206 22.41 -17.80 -5.57
N ALA A 207 22.34 -17.15 -4.40
CA ALA A 207 22.94 -17.66 -3.16
C ALA A 207 22.27 -18.95 -2.66
N VAL A 208 20.93 -19.04 -2.72
CA VAL A 208 20.18 -20.22 -2.26
C VAL A 208 20.42 -21.41 -3.18
N VAL A 209 20.38 -21.20 -4.51
CA VAL A 209 20.66 -22.26 -5.48
C VAL A 209 22.11 -22.76 -5.37
N GLY A 210 23.07 -21.85 -5.19
CA GLY A 210 24.48 -22.21 -4.98
C GLY A 210 24.70 -23.06 -3.72
N ALA A 211 24.08 -22.71 -2.60
CA ALA A 211 24.19 -23.46 -1.34
C ALA A 211 23.62 -24.89 -1.46
N LEU A 212 22.47 -25.04 -2.12
CA LEU A 212 21.84 -26.36 -2.32
C LEU A 212 22.69 -27.29 -3.20
N LEU A 213 23.32 -26.75 -4.25
CA LEU A 213 24.20 -27.52 -5.13
C LEU A 213 25.48 -27.98 -4.40
N LEU A 214 26.05 -27.14 -3.54
CA LEU A 214 27.23 -27.50 -2.74
C LEU A 214 26.91 -28.61 -1.73
N LEU A 215 25.74 -28.55 -1.07
CA LEU A 215 25.29 -29.60 -0.15
C LEU A 215 25.05 -30.93 -0.86
N ALA A 216 24.43 -30.91 -2.04
CA ALA A 216 24.21 -32.11 -2.86
C ALA A 216 25.54 -32.74 -3.30
N ALA A 217 26.52 -31.93 -3.72
CA ALA A 217 27.85 -32.41 -4.09
C ALA A 217 28.60 -33.02 -2.90
N ALA A 218 28.55 -32.38 -1.72
CA ALA A 218 29.17 -32.91 -0.51
C ALA A 218 28.56 -34.27 -0.10
N ALA A 219 27.23 -34.38 -0.14
CA ALA A 219 26.52 -35.63 0.14
C ALA A 219 26.91 -36.75 -0.84
N ALA A 220 27.03 -36.45 -2.14
CA ALA A 220 27.43 -37.42 -3.15
C ALA A 220 28.87 -37.92 -2.95
N VAL A 221 29.80 -37.03 -2.59
CA VAL A 221 31.21 -37.40 -2.30
C VAL A 221 31.30 -38.27 -1.05
N LEU A 222 30.58 -37.92 0.01
CA LEU A 222 30.54 -38.71 1.25
C LEU A 222 29.92 -40.10 1.02
N ALA A 223 28.85 -40.18 0.23
CA ALA A 223 28.22 -41.44 -0.14
C ALA A 223 29.15 -42.33 -0.98
N ARG A 224 29.92 -41.75 -1.92
CA ARG A 224 30.92 -42.48 -2.70
C ARG A 224 32.07 -43.00 -1.83
N ARG A 225 32.59 -42.18 -0.91
CA ARG A 225 33.67 -42.61 0.01
C ARG A 225 33.26 -43.77 0.91
N ARG A 226 32.00 -43.79 1.35
CA ARG A 226 31.45 -44.90 2.17
C ARG A 226 31.30 -46.20 1.38
N ARG A 227 31.08 -46.17 0.06
CA ARG A 227 30.97 -47.37 -0.79
C ARG A 227 32.32 -47.96 -1.21
N VAL A 228 33.40 -47.18 -1.12
CA VAL A 228 34.76 -47.65 -1.44
C VAL A 228 35.45 -48.26 -0.21
N ALA A 229 34.95 -47.96 0.99
CA ALA A 229 35.49 -48.46 2.27
C ALA A 229 34.78 -49.73 2.79
N THR A 230 33.93 -50.35 1.97
CA THR A 230 33.23 -51.63 2.22
C THR A 230 33.60 -52.62 1.13
#